data_AF-A0A353YXU7-F1
#
_entry.id   AF-A0A353YXU7-F1
#
_cell.length_a   1.000
_cell.length_b   1.000
_cell.length_c   1.000
_cell.angle_alpha   90.00
_cell.angle_beta   90.00
_cell.angle_gamma   90.00
#
_symmetry.space_group_name_H-M   'P 1'
#
loop_
_entity.id
_entity.type
_entity.pdbx_description
1 polymer ?
#
loop_
_entity_poly.entity_id
_entity_poly.type
_entity_poly.pdbx_seq_one_letter_code
_entity_poly.pdbx_strand_id
1 'polypeptide(L)' 'MNRELKIIFFIVAGAGIFYIPFIGNLHLFDWDEINFAEAAREMLVTGDYLTVQIFFEPFWEKPPLFIWLQAASMHLF' A
#
# COMPACT_ATOMS: atom_id res chain seq x y z
N MET A 1 -33.74 1.57 -2.59
CA MET A 1 -32.44 0.95 -2.97
C MET A 1 -32.69 -0.43 -3.55
N ASN A 2 -32.19 -0.70 -4.77
CA ASN A 2 -32.30 -1.99 -5.45
C ASN A 2 -31.76 -3.13 -4.54
N ARG A 3 -32.35 -4.33 -4.61
CA ARG A 3 -31.91 -5.50 -3.83
C ARG A 3 -30.41 -5.77 -3.99
N GLU A 4 -29.93 -5.69 -5.23
CA GLU A 4 -28.51 -5.85 -5.56
C GLU A 4 -27.61 -4.84 -4.83
N LEU A 5 -28.03 -3.56 -4.78
CA LEU A 5 -27.30 -2.51 -4.07
C LEU A 5 -27.26 -2.76 -2.55
N LYS A 6 -28.33 -3.31 -1.97
CA LYS A 6 -28.33 -3.69 -0.54
C LYS A 6 -27.33 -4.81 -0.27
N ILE A 7 -27.26 -5.82 -1.15
CA ILE A 7 -26.32 -6.94 -1.01
C ILE A 7 -24.88 -6.44 -1.09
N ILE A 8 -24.56 -5.65 -2.13
CA ILE A 8 -23.22 -5.06 -2.29
C ILE A 8 -22.84 -4.23 -1.06
N PHE A 9 -23.77 -3.41 -0.56
CA PHE A 9 -23.55 -2.61 0.63
C PHE A 9 -23.19 -3.47 1.84
N PHE A 10 -23.94 -4.55 2.12
CA PHE A 10 -23.65 -5.43 3.24
C PHE A 10 -22.33 -6.17 3.10
N ILE A 11 -21.94 -6.56 1.87
CA ILE A 11 -20.64 -7.19 1.62
C ILE A 11 -19.51 -6.20 1.89
N VAL A 12 -19.59 -4.98 1.35
CA VAL A 12 -18.54 -3.96 1.54
C VAL A 12 -18.44 -3.55 3.00
N ALA A 13 -19.57 -3.34 3.68
CA ALA A 13 -19.60 -2.99 5.09
C ALA A 13 -19.01 -4.12 5.96
N GLY A 14 -19.41 -5.37 5.70
CA GLY A 14 -18.84 -6.54 6.38
C GLY A 14 -17.34 -6.65 6.17
N ALA A 15 -16.87 -6.58 4.93
CA ALA A 15 -15.45 -6.61 4.60
C ALA A 15 -14.67 -5.48 5.30
N GLY A 16 -15.21 -4.25 5.30
CA GLY A 16 -14.59 -3.11 5.96
C GLY A 16 -14.42 -3.31 7.47
N ILE A 17 -15.45 -3.85 8.14
CA ILE A 17 -15.41 -4.13 9.59
C ILE A 17 -14.33 -5.16 9.95
N PHE A 18 -14.16 -6.20 9.12
CA PHE A 18 -13.18 -7.26 9.39
C PHE A 18 -11.78 -6.97 8.86
N TYR A 19 -11.62 -6.08 7.88
CA TYR A 19 -10.33 -5.81 7.26
C TYR A 19 -9.64 -4.58 7.85
N ILE A 20 -10.34 -3.44 7.95
CA ILE A 20 -9.72 -2.14 8.32
C ILE A 20 -9.08 -2.16 9.73
N PRO A 21 -9.72 -2.69 10.79
CA PRO A 21 -9.13 -2.66 12.13
C PRO A 21 -7.92 -3.59 12.29
N PHE A 22 -7.72 -4.53 11.38
CA PHE A 22 -6.75 -5.62 11.54
C PHE A 22 -5.61 -5.60 10.52
N ILE A 23 -5.69 -4.77 9.48
CA ILE A 23 -4.72 -4.74 8.36
C ILE A 23 -3.26 -4.51 8.80
N GLY A 24 -3.03 -3.82 9.92
CA GLY A 24 -1.69 -3.53 10.45
C GLY A 24 -1.21 -4.43 11.59
N ASN A 25 -1.95 -5.48 11.95
CA ASN A 25 -1.59 -6.33 13.10
C ASN A 25 -0.49 -7.36 12.80
N LEU A 26 -0.19 -7.60 11.52
CA LEU A 26 0.88 -8.50 11.11
C LEU A 26 2.05 -7.67 10.58
N HIS A 27 3.27 -8.11 10.90
CA HIS A 27 4.46 -7.54 10.30
C HIS A 27 4.55 -7.93 8.81
N LEU A 28 5.29 -7.13 8.04
CA LEU A 28 5.65 -7.49 6.66
C LEU A 28 6.42 -8.81 6.70
N PHE A 29 5.94 -9.81 5.96
CA PHE A 29 6.48 -11.17 6.05
C PHE A 29 7.12 -11.61 4.73
N ASP A 30 6.58 -11.14 3.61
CA ASP A 30 7.10 -11.50 2.31
C ASP A 30 8.21 -10.56 1.85
N TRP A 31 9.08 -11.08 1.00
CA TRP A 31 10.19 -10.32 0.43
C TRP A 31 9.68 -9.11 -0.37
N ASP A 32 8.59 -9.28 -1.13
CA ASP A 32 7.96 -8.21 -1.90
C ASP A 32 7.36 -7.11 -0.98
N GLU A 33 6.72 -7.50 0.13
CA GLU A 33 6.13 -6.56 1.08
C GLU A 33 7.19 -5.63 1.70
N ILE A 34 8.31 -6.21 2.11
CA ILE A 34 9.43 -5.47 2.72
C ILE A 34 10.05 -4.53 1.69
N ASN A 35 10.33 -5.01 0.48
CA ASN A 35 10.99 -4.20 -0.56
C ASN A 35 10.15 -3.02 -1.03
N PHE A 36 8.84 -3.23 -1.27
CA PHE A 36 7.98 -2.13 -1.71
C PHE A 36 7.71 -1.14 -0.59
N ALA A 37 7.63 -1.61 0.66
CA ALA A 37 7.56 -0.72 1.82
C ALA A 37 8.82 0.10 2.01
N GLU A 38 10.00 -0.48 1.84
CA GLU A 38 11.24 0.28 1.89
C GLU A 38 11.36 1.28 0.75
N ALA A 39 11.07 0.85 -0.48
CA ALA A 39 11.13 1.77 -1.62
C ALA A 39 10.19 2.98 -1.44
N ALA A 40 8.98 2.77 -0.90
CA ALA A 40 8.07 3.84 -0.58
C ALA A 40 8.61 4.73 0.56
N ARG A 41 9.20 4.15 1.60
CA ARG A 41 9.83 4.89 2.71
C ARG A 41 11.02 5.73 2.22
N GLU A 42 11.85 5.18 1.33
CA GLU A 42 12.99 5.88 0.75
C GLU A 42 12.56 7.05 -0.13
N MET A 43 11.48 6.91 -0.93
CA MET A 43 10.89 8.06 -1.66
C MET A 43 10.50 9.20 -0.71
N LEU A 44 9.91 8.90 0.45
CA LEU A 44 9.54 9.91 1.45
C LEU A 44 10.77 10.58 2.08
N VAL A 45 11.84 9.83 2.29
CA VAL A 45 13.07 10.30 2.94
C VAL A 45 13.93 11.14 1.99
N THR A 46 14.06 10.71 0.73
CA THR A 46 14.91 11.37 -0.26
C THR A 46 14.18 12.48 -1.02
N GLY A 47 12.85 12.37 -1.15
CA GLY A 47 12.05 13.21 -2.03
C GLY A 47 12.21 12.87 -3.52
N ASP A 48 12.97 11.83 -3.87
CA ASP A 48 13.07 11.32 -5.24
C ASP A 48 11.97 10.29 -5.50
N TYR A 49 10.89 10.73 -6.15
CA TYR A 49 9.79 9.86 -6.57
C TYR A 49 9.99 9.30 -7.98
N LEU A 50 11.04 9.68 -8.70
CA LEU A 50 11.29 9.21 -10.06
C LEU A 50 12.16 7.95 -10.06
N THR A 51 13.16 7.92 -9.19
CA THR A 51 14.06 6.76 -9.04
C THR A 51 13.54 5.86 -7.93
N VAL A 52 13.07 4.66 -8.29
CA VAL A 52 12.79 3.64 -7.29
C VAL A 52 14.11 3.15 -6.70
N GLN A 53 14.19 3.10 -5.37
CA GLN A 53 15.38 2.68 -4.64
C GLN A 53 15.05 1.63 -3.59
N ILE A 54 16.01 0.74 -3.30
CA ILE A 54 15.98 -0.14 -2.13
C ILE A 54 17.40 -0.13 -1.56
N PHE A 55 17.54 0.14 -0.26
CA PHE A 55 18.82 0.42 0.39
C PHE A 55 19.55 1.62 -0.22
N PHE A 56 18.80 2.60 -0.72
CA PHE A 56 19.28 3.79 -1.45
C PHE A 56 20.00 3.47 -2.77
N GLU A 57 19.87 2.25 -3.28
CA GLU A 57 20.41 1.83 -4.57
C GLU A 57 19.26 1.70 -5.61
N PRO A 58 19.48 2.09 -6.88
CA PRO A 58 18.41 2.05 -7.88
C PRO A 58 17.85 0.65 -8.16
N PHE A 59 16.52 0.53 -8.14
CA PHE A 59 15.79 -0.71 -8.38
C PHE A 59 14.92 -0.60 -9.63
N TRP A 60 15.35 -1.23 -10.73
CA TRP A 60 14.76 -1.03 -12.08
C TRP A 60 13.75 -2.09 -12.51
N GLU A 61 13.39 -3.05 -11.65
CA GLU A 61 12.57 -4.19 -12.05
C GLU A 61 11.07 -3.87 -12.20
N LYS A 62 10.60 -2.80 -11.55
CA LYS A 62 9.18 -2.45 -11.48
C LYS A 62 8.93 -0.96 -11.78
N PRO A 63 7.81 -0.62 -12.44
CA PRO A 63 7.40 0.77 -12.57
C PRO A 63 6.93 1.35 -11.23
N PRO A 64 7.06 2.67 -11.02
CA PRO A 64 6.90 3.30 -9.70
C PRO A 64 5.45 3.46 -9.23
N LEU A 65 4.44 3.23 -10.08
CA LEU A 65 3.04 3.54 -9.78
C LEU A 65 2.54 2.92 -8.47
N PHE A 66 2.84 1.64 -8.23
CA PHE A 66 2.43 0.97 -6.99
C PHE A 66 3.10 1.59 -5.76
N ILE A 67 4.38 1.92 -5.89
CA ILE A 67 5.19 2.51 -4.82
C ILE A 67 4.76 3.94 -4.52
N TRP A 68 4.32 4.71 -5.54
CA TRP A 68 3.71 6.02 -5.34
C TRP A 68 2.42 5.96 -4.53
N LEU A 69 1.55 4.97 -4.79
CA LEU A 69 0.33 4.80 -4.01
C LEU A 69 0.66 4.46 -2.55
N GLN A 70 1.69 3.65 -2.32
CA GLN A 70 2.15 3.30 -0.99
C GLN A 70 2.79 4.50 -0.27
N ALA A 71 3.65 5.27 -0.94
CA ALA A 71 4.24 6.49 -0.41
C ALA A 71 3.18 7.55 -0.10
N ALA A 72 2.18 7.72 -0.97
CA ALA A 72 1.06 8.62 -0.73
C ALA A 72 0.23 8.19 0.50
N SER A 73 0.00 6.88 0.66
CA SER A 73 -0.66 6.35 1.85
C SER A 73 0.16 6.61 3.11
N MET A 74 1.47 6.34 3.09
CA MET A 74 2.38 6.60 4.21
C MET A 74 2.51 8.10 4.53
N HIS A 75 2.29 8.99 3.56
CA HIS A 75 2.29 10.43 3.79
C HIS A 75 0.96 10.90 4.44
N LEU A 76 -0.14 10.19 4.20
CA LEU A 76 -1.47 10.56 4.71
C LEU A 76 -1.72 10.07 6.14
N PHE A 77 -1.15 8.92 6.52
CA PHE A 77 -1.35 8.24 7.81
C PHE A 77 -0.09 8.28 8.65
#